data_AF-A0A7V7C0Q4-F1
#
_entry.id   AF-A0A7V7C0Q4-F1
#
_cell.length_a   1.000
_cell.length_b   1.000
_cell.length_c   1.000
_cell.angle_alpha   90.00
_cell.angle_beta   90.00
_cell.angle_gamma   90.00
#
_symmetry.space_group_name_H-M   'P 1'
#
loop_
_entity.id
_entity.type
_entity.pdbx_description
1 polymer ?
#
loop_
_entity_poly.entity_id
_entity_poly.type
_entity_poly.pdbx_seq_one_letter_code
_entity_poly.pdbx_strand_id
1 'polypeptide(L)'
;MADGAKTRDSTWAVFVLAAGYLVFLFLWRILLPAAEWPRPPMHYLAMGLDVLLVAVVFVLRFRMSGQLAENPARATFATVLFWCALGAGIGSLLIRFTGEAAWRTGHLS
;
A
#
# COMPACT_ATOMS: atom_id res chain seq x y z
N MET A 1 11.02 23.88 20.34
CA MET A 1 10.35 22.62 20.73
C MET A 1 9.06 22.33 19.93
N ALA A 2 8.41 23.31 19.29
CA ALA A 2 7.17 23.08 18.52
C ALA A 2 7.37 22.31 17.18
N ASP A 3 8.51 22.50 16.49
CA ASP A 3 8.76 21.87 15.17
C ASP A 3 8.84 20.34 15.22
N GLY A 4 9.30 19.81 16.36
CA GLY A 4 9.37 18.37 16.59
C GLY A 4 8.00 17.72 16.77
N ALA A 5 6.95 18.45 17.14
CA ALA A 5 5.59 17.87 17.19
C ALA A 5 4.95 17.82 15.80
N LYS A 6 5.04 18.94 15.06
CA LYS A 6 4.47 19.08 13.71
C LYS A 6 4.98 18.02 12.73
N THR A 7 6.29 17.71 12.78
CA THR A 7 6.91 16.69 11.92
C THR A 7 6.42 15.27 12.22
N ARG A 8 6.16 14.94 13.49
CA ARG A 8 5.61 13.64 13.90
C ARG A 8 4.18 13.46 13.43
N ASP A 9 3.34 14.47 13.63
CA ASP A 9 1.94 14.47 13.17
C ASP A 9 1.85 14.38 11.63
N SER A 10 2.74 15.09 10.93
CA SER A 10 2.84 15.02 9.47
C SER A 10 3.26 13.63 9.00
N THR A 11 4.26 13.01 9.65
CA THR A 11 4.72 11.66 9.32
C THR A 11 3.61 10.62 9.53
N TRP A 12 2.83 10.77 10.61
CA TRP A 12 1.66 9.93 10.87
C TRP A 12 0.60 10.04 9.77
N ALA A 13 0.21 11.27 9.41
CA ALA A 13 -0.77 11.50 8.38
C ALA A 13 -0.32 10.91 7.03
N VAL A 14 0.94 11.13 6.65
CA VAL A 14 1.50 10.58 5.41
C VAL A 14 1.51 9.06 5.42
N PHE A 15 1.85 8.41 6.54
CA PHE A 15 1.81 6.96 6.68
C PHE A 15 0.38 6.42 6.49
N VAL A 16 -0.60 6.99 7.19
CA VAL A 16 -2.00 6.54 7.10
C VAL A 16 -2.55 6.74 5.69
N LEU A 17 -2.27 7.89 5.07
CA LEU A 17 -2.71 8.19 3.71
C LEU A 17 -2.07 7.24 2.69
N ALA A 18 -0.76 7.02 2.75
CA ALA A 18 -0.06 6.14 1.81
C ALA A 18 -0.51 4.68 1.95
N ALA A 19 -0.63 4.19 3.18
CA ALA A 19 -1.06 2.82 3.45
C ALA A 19 -2.55 2.62 3.09
N GLY A 20 -3.42 3.55 3.48
CA GLY A 20 -4.83 3.52 3.12
C GLY A 20 -5.06 3.60 1.61
N TYR A 21 -4.28 4.43 0.91
CA TYR A 21 -4.33 4.54 -0.54
C TYR A 21 -3.93 3.24 -1.24
N LEU A 22 -2.87 2.55 -0.77
CA LEU A 22 -2.48 1.23 -1.30
C LEU A 22 -3.58 0.18 -1.13
N VAL A 23 -4.18 0.12 0.06
CA VAL A 23 -5.27 -0.82 0.35
C VAL A 23 -6.48 -0.52 -0.53
N PHE A 24 -6.87 0.76 -0.63
CA PHE A 24 -7.97 1.19 -1.49
C PHE A 24 -7.72 0.85 -2.96
N LEU A 25 -6.52 1.14 -3.48
CA LEU A 25 -6.15 0.78 -4.84
C LEU A 25 -6.25 -0.72 -5.09
N PHE A 26 -5.73 -1.55 -4.18
CA PHE A 26 -5.81 -2.99 -4.34
C PHE A 26 -7.26 -3.51 -4.33
N LEU A 27 -8.08 -3.03 -3.39
CA LEU A 27 -9.50 -3.39 -3.33
C LEU A 27 -10.23 -2.95 -4.60
N TRP A 28 -9.98 -1.74 -5.07
CA TRP A 28 -10.54 -1.22 -6.32
C TRP A 28 -10.20 -2.11 -7.51
N ARG A 29 -8.96 -2.59 -7.60
CA ARG A 29 -8.47 -3.47 -8.67
C ARG A 29 -9.03 -4.88 -8.59
N ILE A 30 -9.24 -5.42 -7.39
CA ILE A 30 -9.92 -6.72 -7.23
C ILE A 30 -11.39 -6.61 -7.62
N LEU A 31 -12.06 -5.51 -7.28
CA LEU A 31 -13.49 -5.35 -7.52
C LEU A 31 -13.80 -5.02 -8.99
N LEU A 32 -12.97 -4.23 -9.67
CA LEU A 32 -13.22 -3.85 -11.05
C LEU A 32 -12.96 -4.98 -12.06
N PRO A 33 -13.82 -5.15 -13.08
CA PRO A 33 -13.59 -6.09 -14.18
C PRO A 33 -12.31 -5.82 -14.96
N ALA A 34 -11.57 -6.91 -15.23
CA ALA A 34 -10.36 -7.02 -16.04
C ALA A 34 -10.37 -6.34 -17.43
N ALA A 35 -11.50 -5.83 -17.89
CA ALA A 35 -11.70 -5.39 -19.28
C ALA A 35 -11.12 -4.00 -19.60
N GLU A 36 -10.77 -3.19 -18.59
CA GLU A 36 -10.37 -1.78 -18.79
C GLU A 36 -8.93 -1.46 -18.33
N TRP A 37 -8.04 -2.46 -18.30
CA TRP A 37 -6.67 -2.19 -17.86
C TRP A 37 -5.86 -1.42 -18.92
N PRO A 38 -5.10 -0.38 -18.52
CA PRO A 38 -4.32 0.41 -19.46
C PRO A 38 -3.29 -0.47 -20.19
N ARG A 39 -3.31 -0.39 -21.52
CA ARG A 39 -2.28 -1.02 -22.37
C ARG A 39 -0.89 -0.45 -22.04
N PRO A 40 0.22 -1.18 -22.30
CA PRO A 40 1.57 -0.64 -22.13
C PRO A 40 1.71 0.72 -22.82
N PRO A 41 2.38 1.72 -22.20
CA PRO A 41 3.31 1.61 -21.07
C PRO A 41 2.71 1.90 -19.67
N MET A 42 1.44 2.33 -19.57
CA MET A 42 0.87 2.80 -18.28
C MET A 42 0.82 1.74 -17.19
N HIS A 43 0.72 0.45 -17.55
CA HIS A 43 0.73 -0.61 -16.55
C HIS A 43 2.08 -0.74 -15.80
N TYR A 44 3.21 -0.46 -16.46
CA TYR A 44 4.54 -0.50 -15.83
C TYR A 44 4.75 0.67 -14.86
N LEU A 45 4.26 1.87 -15.23
CA LEU A 45 4.30 3.03 -14.35
C LEU A 45 3.45 2.81 -13.10
N ALA A 46 2.25 2.22 -13.25
CA ALA A 46 1.40 1.89 -12.13
C ALA A 46 2.05 0.85 -11.19
N MET A 47 2.70 -0.19 -11.74
CA MET A 47 3.49 -1.13 -10.94
C MET A 47 4.63 -0.45 -10.19
N GLY A 48 5.40 0.40 -10.87
CA GLY A 48 6.50 1.14 -10.26
C GLY A 48 6.02 2.04 -9.11
N LEU A 49 4.87 2.68 -9.29
CA LEU A 49 4.23 3.49 -8.25
C LEU A 49 3.80 2.63 -7.05
N ASP A 50 3.21 1.45 -7.28
CA ASP A 50 2.79 0.55 -6.20
C ASP A 50 4.02 0.09 -5.38
N VAL A 51 5.11 -0.30 -6.04
CA VAL A 51 6.37 -0.69 -5.38
C VAL A 51 6.96 0.49 -4.59
N LEU A 52 6.96 1.69 -5.18
CA LEU A 52 7.44 2.90 -4.52
C LEU A 52 6.62 3.22 -3.27
N LEU A 53 5.29 3.11 -3.35
CA LEU A 53 4.39 3.33 -2.21
C LEU A 53 4.62 2.31 -1.09
N VAL A 54 4.84 1.03 -1.43
CA VAL A 54 5.19 0.01 -0.44
C VAL A 54 6.51 0.37 0.25
N ALA A 55 7.53 0.80 -0.51
CA ALA A 55 8.81 1.24 0.06
C ALA A 55 8.65 2.47 0.97
N VAL A 56 7.81 3.45 0.58
CA VAL A 56 7.49 4.62 1.41
C VAL A 56 6.83 4.19 2.72
N VAL A 57 5.81 3.33 2.68
CA VAL A 57 5.13 2.81 3.87
C VAL A 57 6.11 2.06 4.79
N PHE A 58 7.03 1.29 4.21
CA PHE A 58 8.10 0.59 4.93
C PHE A 58 9.02 1.57 5.66
N VAL A 59 9.62 2.54 4.94
CA VAL A 59 10.51 3.54 5.53
C VAL A 59 9.81 4.35 6.62
N LEU A 60 8.56 4.76 6.40
CA LEU A 60 7.77 5.49 7.40
C LEU A 60 7.53 4.63 8.64
N ARG A 61 7.23 3.33 8.49
CA ARG A 61 7.04 2.42 9.62
C ARG A 61 8.29 2.33 10.52
N PHE A 62 9.49 2.33 9.93
CA PHE A 62 10.74 2.36 10.69
C PHE A 62 10.99 3.72 11.37
N ARG A 63 10.77 4.82 10.65
CA ARG A 63 10.93 6.18 11.19
C ARG A 63 10.00 6.48 12.36
N MET A 64 8.82 5.87 12.38
CA MET A 64 7.85 6.06 13.45
C MET A 64 8.00 5.09 14.62
N SER A 65 8.95 4.13 14.57
CA SER A 65 9.12 3.09 15.61
C SER A 65 9.22 3.65 17.03
N GLY A 66 9.99 4.74 17.23
CA GLY A 66 10.10 5.42 18.53
C GLY A 66 8.80 6.10 18.99
N GLN A 67 7.99 6.63 18.06
CA GLN A 67 6.72 7.29 18.36
C GLN A 67 5.61 6.29 18.70
N LEU A 68 5.63 5.12 18.06
CA LEU A 68 4.67 4.06 18.32
C LEU A 68 4.82 3.50 19.74
N ALA A 69 6.00 3.56 20.34
CA ALA A 69 6.23 3.12 21.72
C ALA A 69 5.47 3.97 22.76
N GLU A 70 5.20 5.24 22.46
CA GLU A 70 4.50 6.17 23.36
C GLU A 70 2.98 5.90 23.42
N ASN A 71 2.40 5.24 22.40
CA ASN A 71 0.96 5.00 22.34
C ASN A 71 0.64 3.60 21.77
N PRO A 72 0.29 2.62 22.62
CA PRO A 72 0.08 1.23 22.20
C PRO A 72 -1.12 1.07 21.26
N ALA A 73 -2.17 1.88 21.39
CA ALA A 73 -3.33 1.82 20.51
C ALA A 73 -2.96 2.23 19.06
N ARG A 74 -2.17 3.30 18.91
CA ARG A 74 -1.63 3.72 17.60
C ARG A 74 -0.69 2.66 17.04
N ALA A 75 0.12 2.02 17.88
CA ALA A 75 1.05 0.99 17.44
C ALA A 75 0.36 -0.24 16.86
N THR A 76 -0.71 -0.71 17.51
CA THR A 76 -1.53 -1.82 17.01
C THR A 76 -2.19 -1.46 15.68
N PHE A 77 -2.86 -0.31 15.61
CA PHE A 77 -3.50 0.17 14.38
C PHE A 77 -2.50 0.28 13.21
N ALA A 78 -1.35 0.92 13.45
CA ALA A 78 -0.33 1.06 12.43
C ALA A 78 0.27 -0.27 11.98
N THR A 79 0.36 -1.25 12.88
CA THR A 79 0.86 -2.60 12.54
C THR A 79 -0.15 -3.34 11.67
N VAL A 80 -1.44 -3.31 12.02
CA VAL A 80 -2.50 -3.90 11.19
C VAL A 80 -2.53 -3.24 9.81
N LEU A 81 -2.55 -1.91 9.76
CA LEU A 81 -2.59 -1.15 8.52
C LEU A 81 -1.34 -1.40 7.65
N PHE A 82 -0.17 -1.52 8.28
CA PHE A 82 1.08 -1.86 7.59
C PHE A 82 0.99 -3.22 6.91
N TRP A 83 0.51 -4.26 7.60
CA TRP A 83 0.36 -5.59 7.03
C TRP A 83 -0.71 -5.63 5.93
N CYS A 84 -1.82 -4.91 6.10
CA CYS A 84 -2.83 -4.76 5.05
C CYS A 84 -2.25 -4.08 3.80
N ALA A 85 -1.50 -2.99 3.96
CA ALA A 85 -0.87 -2.28 2.85
C ALA A 85 0.21 -3.11 2.16
N LEU A 86 1.01 -3.87 2.93
CA LEU A 86 2.02 -4.78 2.39
C LEU A 86 1.35 -5.92 1.59
N GLY A 87 0.31 -6.54 2.15
CA GLY A 87 -0.47 -7.56 1.46
C GLY A 87 -1.16 -7.03 0.20
N ALA A 88 -1.69 -5.80 0.25
CA ALA A 88 -2.29 -5.12 -0.90
C ALA A 88 -1.28 -4.81 -2.01
N GLY A 89 -0.07 -4.37 -1.64
CA GLY A 89 1.02 -4.12 -2.59
C GLY A 89 1.49 -5.40 -3.27
N ILE A 90 1.77 -6.45 -2.48
CA ILE A 90 2.18 -7.76 -3.01
C ILE A 90 1.06 -8.37 -3.85
N GLY A 91 -0.18 -8.35 -3.37
CA GLY A 91 -1.34 -8.86 -4.09
C GLY A 91 -1.57 -8.13 -5.42
N SER A 92 -1.38 -6.82 -5.45
CA SER A 92 -1.44 -6.03 -6.69
C SER A 92 -0.39 -6.45 -7.72
N LEU A 93 0.81 -6.82 -7.27
CA LEU A 93 1.84 -7.35 -8.16
C LEU A 93 1.50 -8.75 -8.65
N LEU A 94 1.00 -9.63 -7.76
CA LEU A 94 0.62 -11.00 -8.09
C LEU A 94 -0.50 -11.05 -9.14
N ILE A 95 -1.55 -10.23 -9.00
CA ILE A 95 -2.64 -10.12 -10.00
C ILE A 95 -2.08 -9.83 -11.39
N ARG A 96 -1.04 -8.99 -11.47
CA ARG A 96 -0.45 -8.61 -12.74
C ARG A 96 0.49 -9.67 -13.32
N PHE A 97 1.12 -10.50 -12.48
CA PHE A 97 1.95 -11.62 -12.94
C PHE A 97 1.13 -12.82 -13.41
N THR A 98 -0.02 -13.09 -12.79
CA THR A 98 -0.88 -14.21 -13.17
C THR A 98 -1.77 -13.89 -14.37
N GLY A 99 -1.94 -12.61 -14.73
CA GLY A 99 -2.83 -12.20 -15.82
C GLY A 99 -4.27 -12.08 -15.33
N GLU A 100 -4.91 -10.98 -15.72
CA GLU A 100 -6.25 -10.56 -15.27
C GLU A 100 -7.34 -11.62 -15.46
N ALA A 101 -7.22 -12.45 -16.50
CA ALA A 101 -8.13 -13.56 -16.75
C ALA A 101 -7.86 -14.75 -15.82
N ALA A 102 -6.59 -15.14 -15.64
CA ALA A 102 -6.22 -16.34 -14.91
C ALA A 102 -6.60 -16.28 -13.42
N TRP A 103 -6.46 -15.12 -12.79
CA TRP A 103 -6.77 -14.99 -11.35
C TRP A 103 -8.28 -15.04 -11.06
N ARG A 104 -9.12 -14.64 -12.02
CA ARG A 104 -10.59 -14.71 -11.90
C ARG A 104 -11.18 -16.01 -12.43
N THR A 105 -10.63 -16.58 -13.49
CA THR A 105 -11.17 -17.81 -14.11
C THR A 105 -10.50 -19.09 -13.60
N GLY A 106 -9.44 -18.98 -12.79
CA GLY A 106 -8.69 -20.11 -12.26
C GLY A 106 -7.81 -20.81 -13.31
N HIS A 107 -7.80 -20.33 -14.56
CA HIS A 107 -6.95 -20.86 -15.62
C HIS A 107 -5.58 -20.18 -15.59
N LEU A 108 -4.64 -20.78 -14.86
CA LEU A 108 -3.21 -20.45 -14.97
C LEU A 108 -2.72 -20.89 -16.36
N SER A 109 -2.78 -20.02 -17.36
CA SER A 109 -2.25 -20.28 -18.71
C SER A 109 -1.51 -19.07 -19.25
#